data_AF-A0A356FAS6-F1
#
_entry.id   AF-A0A356FAS6-F1
#
_cell.length_a   1.000
_cell.length_b   1.000
_cell.length_c   1.000
_cell.angle_alpha   90.00
_cell.angle_beta   90.00
_cell.angle_gamma   90.00
#
_symmetry.space_group_name_H-M   'P 1'
#
loop_
_entity.id
_entity.type
_entity.pdbx_description
1 polymer ?
#
loop_
_entity_poly.entity_id
_entity_poly.type
_entity_poly.pdbx_seq_one_letter_code
_entity_poly.pdbx_strand_id
1 'polypeptide(L)'
;TARKGWSAFNRVGPAAEDFEDWKVLDTFADEAEQFISRESRTKKPFFLYLALTAPHTPTSPSPPFEGRSKLGIYGDFVMEVDAVVGRVLATLDRTGAAKNTLVIAASDHGPALYAGRKRKATYAQLKELEKDGHYSSGPYRGYKFSVYEGGFRIPCVARWPGVVAPGGSCDALIGLQDLLATSAEITGTKLKAEEAPDSVSFLPLLRDPAAKSTRDTLIVQGAPAMAFHSGPWKLALCPGSGCGGRYGNSPPQEEAWKKALAAYGKTPSNRKELERAPFVQLFRLDRDPGETKNLAADHPEKVRELFKVINKQITAGRSTPGPRVANDRERIDLFRGIPRFVWR
;
A
#
# COMPACT_ATOMS: atom_id res chain seq x y z
N THR A 1 -30.65 -17.86 3.77
CA THR A 1 -29.33 -17.60 3.15
C THR A 1 -28.59 -18.91 3.00
N ALA A 2 -28.12 -19.22 1.79
CA ALA A 2 -27.23 -20.37 1.60
C ALA A 2 -25.95 -20.17 2.45
N ARG A 3 -25.42 -21.24 3.03
CA ARG A 3 -24.06 -21.24 3.59
C ARG A 3 -23.16 -21.90 2.57
N LYS A 4 -22.25 -21.13 1.97
CA LYS A 4 -21.28 -21.64 1.01
C LYS A 4 -19.88 -21.53 1.62
N GLY A 5 -19.05 -22.54 1.43
CA GLY A 5 -17.66 -22.53 1.85
C GLY A 5 -16.84 -21.71 0.87
N TRP A 6 -16.27 -20.60 1.32
CA TRP A 6 -15.38 -19.79 0.52
C TRP A 6 -14.14 -19.43 1.33
N SER A 7 -13.13 -18.93 0.63
CA SER A 7 -11.83 -18.53 1.17
C SER A 7 -10.82 -19.66 1.36
N ALA A 8 -9.58 -19.29 1.07
CA ALA A 8 -8.36 -19.92 1.55
C ALA A 8 -8.33 -20.30 3.04
N PHE A 9 -9.25 -19.76 3.85
CA PHE A 9 -9.35 -19.93 5.30
C PHE A 9 -10.55 -20.79 5.74
N ASN A 10 -11.29 -21.45 4.83
CA ASN A 10 -12.48 -22.26 5.13
C ASN A 10 -13.55 -21.50 5.95
N ARG A 11 -13.78 -20.23 5.61
CA ARG A 11 -14.82 -19.42 6.25
C ARG A 11 -16.17 -19.74 5.62
N VAL A 12 -16.98 -20.52 6.32
CA VAL A 12 -18.39 -20.75 5.96
C VAL A 12 -19.21 -19.61 6.54
N GLY A 13 -19.96 -18.91 5.69
CA GLY A 13 -20.80 -17.78 6.10
C GLY A 13 -22.06 -17.66 5.25
N PRO A 14 -22.99 -16.77 5.63
CA PRO A 14 -24.15 -16.44 4.80
C PRO A 14 -23.70 -15.92 3.43
N ALA A 15 -24.32 -16.44 2.37
CA ALA A 15 -24.19 -15.97 1.00
C ALA A 15 -25.57 -15.94 0.32
N ALA A 16 -25.69 -15.13 -0.73
CA ALA A 16 -26.83 -15.24 -1.63
C ALA A 16 -26.82 -16.62 -2.32
N GLU A 17 -27.99 -17.14 -2.64
CA GLU A 17 -28.15 -18.49 -3.19
C GLU A 17 -27.44 -18.63 -4.55
N ASP A 18 -27.50 -17.58 -5.35
CA ASP A 18 -26.91 -17.42 -6.68
C ASP A 18 -25.50 -16.81 -6.66
N PHE A 19 -24.93 -16.52 -5.49
CA PHE A 19 -23.59 -15.93 -5.42
C PHE A 19 -22.53 -16.93 -5.90
N GLU A 20 -21.73 -16.50 -6.87
CA GLU A 20 -20.58 -17.22 -7.42
C GLU A 20 -19.35 -16.31 -7.38
N ASP A 21 -18.34 -16.68 -6.60
CA ASP A 21 -17.18 -15.81 -6.34
C ASP A 21 -16.37 -15.47 -7.60
N TRP A 22 -16.28 -16.41 -8.54
CA TRP A 22 -15.58 -16.24 -9.81
C TRP A 22 -16.26 -15.23 -10.74
N LYS A 23 -17.53 -14.87 -10.51
CA LYS A 23 -18.25 -13.84 -11.29
C LYS A 23 -17.95 -12.41 -10.82
N VAL A 24 -17.30 -12.22 -9.66
CA VAL A 24 -17.18 -10.90 -9.02
C VAL A 24 -16.43 -9.90 -9.90
N LEU A 25 -15.31 -10.29 -10.50
CA LEU A 25 -14.51 -9.40 -11.34
C LEU A 25 -15.25 -9.05 -12.64
N ASP A 26 -15.88 -10.03 -13.26
CA ASP A 26 -16.67 -9.84 -14.47
C ASP A 26 -17.87 -8.90 -14.23
N THR A 27 -18.57 -9.08 -13.11
CA THR A 27 -19.66 -8.19 -12.68
C THR A 27 -19.14 -6.77 -12.45
N PHE A 28 -18.00 -6.61 -11.80
CA PHE A 28 -17.39 -5.28 -11.59
C PHE A 28 -16.99 -4.61 -12.91
N ALA A 29 -16.52 -5.39 -13.88
CA ALA A 29 -16.22 -4.90 -15.22
C ALA A 29 -17.49 -4.44 -15.94
N ASP A 30 -18.55 -5.25 -15.94
CA ASP A 30 -19.85 -4.91 -16.54
C ASP A 30 -20.43 -3.61 -15.94
N GLU A 31 -20.43 -3.49 -14.61
CA GLU A 31 -20.91 -2.29 -13.91
C GLU A 31 -20.07 -1.05 -14.26
N ALA A 32 -18.75 -1.20 -14.34
CA ALA A 32 -17.85 -0.12 -14.76
C ALA A 32 -18.12 0.32 -16.20
N GLU A 33 -18.30 -0.62 -17.13
CA GLU A 33 -18.60 -0.31 -18.53
C GLU A 33 -19.96 0.38 -18.69
N GLN A 34 -20.98 -0.12 -17.98
CA GLN A 34 -22.32 0.48 -17.99
C GLN A 34 -22.31 1.88 -17.39
N PHE A 35 -21.61 2.07 -16.26
CA PHE A 35 -21.43 3.38 -15.64
C PHE A 35 -20.77 4.36 -16.61
N ILE A 36 -19.60 4.02 -17.18
CA ILE A 36 -18.89 4.90 -18.12
C ILE A 36 -19.75 5.19 -19.35
N SER A 37 -20.41 4.18 -19.92
CA SER A 37 -21.27 4.34 -21.09
C SER A 37 -22.46 5.26 -20.85
N ARG A 38 -23.01 5.27 -19.62
CA ARG A 38 -24.09 6.17 -19.23
C ARG A 38 -23.57 7.57 -18.92
N GLU A 39 -22.56 7.70 -18.07
CA GLU A 39 -22.09 9.01 -17.60
C GLU A 39 -21.40 9.82 -18.72
N SER A 40 -20.73 9.16 -19.66
CA SER A 40 -20.09 9.80 -20.83
C SER A 40 -21.08 10.51 -21.77
N ARG A 41 -22.38 10.16 -21.71
CA ARG A 41 -23.44 10.84 -22.47
C ARG A 41 -23.92 12.12 -21.80
N THR A 42 -23.52 12.34 -20.55
CA THR A 42 -23.89 13.53 -19.79
C THR A 42 -22.80 14.60 -19.91
N LYS A 43 -23.13 15.85 -19.54
CA LYS A 43 -22.15 16.93 -19.42
C LYS A 43 -21.47 16.99 -18.04
N LYS A 44 -21.83 16.08 -17.12
CA LYS A 44 -21.32 16.10 -15.75
C LYS A 44 -20.03 15.27 -15.68
N PRO A 45 -19.01 15.72 -14.90
CA PRO A 45 -17.87 14.86 -14.61
C PRO A 45 -18.33 13.66 -13.80
N PHE A 46 -17.65 12.52 -13.98
CA PHE A 46 -17.90 11.31 -13.21
C PHE A 46 -16.67 10.89 -12.42
N PHE A 47 -16.89 10.13 -11.35
CA PHE A 47 -15.87 9.49 -10.54
C PHE A 47 -16.23 8.01 -10.38
N LEU A 48 -15.29 7.12 -10.75
CA LEU A 48 -15.43 5.68 -10.59
C LEU A 48 -14.31 5.17 -9.68
N TYR A 49 -14.69 4.63 -8.53
CA TYR A 49 -13.79 3.87 -7.67
C TYR A 49 -14.03 2.37 -7.91
N LEU A 50 -13.17 1.75 -8.72
CA LEU A 50 -13.24 0.34 -9.07
C LEU A 50 -12.28 -0.48 -8.20
N ALA A 51 -12.78 -0.93 -7.04
CA ALA A 51 -12.01 -1.71 -6.08
C ALA A 51 -12.08 -3.21 -6.40
N LEU A 52 -11.29 -3.66 -7.37
CA LEU A 52 -11.21 -5.08 -7.72
C LEU A 52 -10.78 -5.92 -6.51
N THR A 53 -11.43 -7.07 -6.31
CA THR A 53 -11.15 -7.97 -5.19
C THR A 53 -9.93 -8.85 -5.42
N ALA A 54 -9.48 -8.99 -6.67
CA ALA A 54 -8.30 -9.74 -7.03
C ALA A 54 -7.00 -8.94 -6.80
N PRO A 55 -5.86 -9.61 -6.55
CA PRO A 55 -5.70 -11.07 -6.44
C PRO A 55 -5.86 -11.57 -4.99
N HIS A 56 -6.67 -10.90 -4.16
CA HIS A 56 -6.86 -11.28 -2.75
C HIS A 56 -7.43 -12.71 -2.62
N THR A 57 -7.09 -13.39 -1.53
CA THR A 57 -7.63 -14.73 -1.23
C THR A 57 -9.08 -14.66 -0.70
N PRO A 58 -10.00 -15.60 -1.02
CA PRO A 58 -9.85 -16.72 -1.95
C PRO A 58 -9.55 -16.24 -3.35
N THR A 59 -8.52 -16.83 -3.95
CA THR A 59 -8.24 -16.62 -5.37
C THR A 59 -9.25 -17.44 -6.15
N SER A 60 -10.07 -16.77 -6.98
CA SER A 60 -11.13 -17.41 -7.75
C SER A 60 -11.23 -16.78 -9.14
N PRO A 61 -10.27 -17.09 -10.03
CA PRO A 61 -10.33 -16.59 -11.40
C PRO A 61 -11.55 -17.15 -12.13
N SER A 62 -12.12 -16.39 -13.06
CA SER A 62 -13.19 -16.90 -13.90
C SER A 62 -12.73 -18.01 -14.87
N PRO A 63 -13.64 -18.87 -15.36
CA PRO A 63 -13.30 -20.02 -16.22
C PRO A 63 -12.41 -19.71 -17.43
N PRO A 64 -12.50 -18.54 -18.10
CA PRO A 64 -11.58 -18.20 -19.19
C PRO A 64 -10.09 -18.11 -18.78
N PHE A 65 -9.81 -17.75 -17.52
CA PHE A 65 -8.47 -17.51 -16.99
C PHE A 65 -7.90 -18.68 -16.19
N GLU A 66 -8.74 -19.59 -15.69
CA GLU A 66 -8.28 -20.74 -14.90
C GLU A 66 -7.29 -21.61 -15.68
N GLY A 67 -6.09 -21.80 -15.11
CA GLY A 67 -5.00 -22.59 -15.69
C GLY A 67 -4.25 -21.94 -16.85
N ARG A 68 -4.44 -20.63 -17.12
CA ARG A 68 -3.77 -19.94 -18.24
C ARG A 68 -2.36 -19.47 -17.91
N SER A 69 -2.11 -19.12 -16.66
CA SER A 69 -0.83 -18.64 -16.18
C SER A 69 0.09 -19.78 -15.79
N LYS A 70 1.37 -19.67 -16.19
CA LYS A 70 2.45 -20.53 -15.70
C LYS A 70 2.73 -20.32 -14.19
N LEU A 71 2.16 -19.28 -13.58
CA LEU A 71 2.30 -18.94 -12.16
C LEU A 71 1.15 -19.49 -11.29
N GLY A 72 0.28 -20.35 -11.87
CA GLY A 72 -0.86 -20.95 -11.18
C GLY A 72 -1.96 -19.94 -10.89
N ILE A 73 -2.87 -20.32 -9.98
CA ILE A 73 -4.15 -19.60 -9.76
C ILE A 73 -3.98 -18.12 -9.40
N TYR A 74 -2.90 -17.74 -8.70
CA TYR A 74 -2.59 -16.34 -8.43
C TYR A 74 -2.30 -15.56 -9.71
N GLY A 75 -1.50 -16.14 -10.62
CA GLY A 75 -1.22 -15.55 -11.92
C GLY A 75 -2.46 -15.47 -12.81
N ASP A 76 -3.32 -16.48 -12.78
CA ASP A 76 -4.60 -16.46 -13.50
C ASP A 76 -5.45 -15.26 -13.05
N PHE A 77 -5.53 -15.03 -11.73
CA PHE A 77 -6.34 -13.96 -11.18
C PHE A 77 -5.75 -12.56 -11.44
N VAL A 78 -4.42 -12.46 -11.53
CA VAL A 78 -3.74 -11.23 -11.98
C VAL A 78 -3.99 -10.97 -13.48
N MET A 79 -4.00 -12.01 -14.33
CA MET A 79 -4.38 -11.87 -15.74
C MET A 79 -5.82 -11.39 -15.91
N GLU A 80 -6.73 -11.84 -15.03
CA GLU A 80 -8.11 -11.35 -15.04
C GLU A 80 -8.21 -9.87 -14.64
N VAL A 81 -7.43 -9.41 -13.66
CA VAL A 81 -7.32 -7.98 -13.34
C VAL A 81 -6.90 -7.17 -14.57
N ASP A 82 -5.85 -7.63 -15.27
CA ASP A 82 -5.37 -6.98 -16.49
C ASP A 82 -6.48 -6.88 -17.56
N ALA A 83 -7.22 -7.97 -17.78
CA ALA A 83 -8.34 -7.98 -18.71
C ALA A 83 -9.48 -7.02 -18.31
N VAL A 84 -9.82 -6.94 -17.01
CA VAL A 84 -10.84 -6.00 -16.51
C VAL A 84 -10.40 -4.55 -16.71
N VAL A 85 -9.13 -4.22 -16.43
CA VAL A 85 -8.59 -2.88 -16.73
C VAL A 85 -8.65 -2.60 -18.24
N GLY A 86 -8.31 -3.58 -19.08
CA GLY A 86 -8.43 -3.47 -20.54
C GLY A 86 -9.85 -3.13 -21.00
N ARG A 87 -10.87 -3.76 -20.40
CA ARG A 87 -12.29 -3.48 -20.68
C ARG A 87 -12.71 -2.06 -20.32
N VAL A 88 -12.25 -1.56 -19.17
CA VAL A 88 -12.48 -0.16 -18.74
C VAL A 88 -11.85 0.82 -19.74
N LEU A 89 -10.59 0.59 -20.13
CA LEU A 89 -9.89 1.44 -21.09
C LEU A 89 -10.57 1.41 -22.47
N ALA A 90 -10.95 0.22 -22.96
CA ALA A 90 -11.65 0.06 -24.24
C ALA A 90 -13.01 0.78 -24.23
N THR A 91 -13.72 0.79 -23.10
CA THR A 91 -15.00 1.50 -22.98
C THR A 91 -14.81 3.02 -22.93
N LEU A 92 -13.77 3.52 -22.27
CA LEU A 92 -13.41 4.95 -22.32
C LEU A 92 -13.09 5.39 -23.76
N ASP A 93 -12.38 4.56 -24.52
CA ASP A 93 -12.03 4.86 -25.91
C ASP A 93 -13.29 4.82 -26.81
N ARG A 94 -14.12 3.77 -26.71
CA ARG A 94 -15.36 3.60 -27.49
C ARG A 94 -16.40 4.69 -27.24
N THR A 95 -16.48 5.21 -26.02
CA THR A 95 -17.41 6.30 -25.64
C THR A 95 -16.85 7.69 -25.95
N GLY A 96 -15.58 7.79 -26.35
CA GLY A 96 -14.89 9.07 -26.58
C GLY A 96 -14.49 9.83 -25.31
N ALA A 97 -14.72 9.25 -24.13
CA ALA A 97 -14.42 9.89 -22.83
C ALA A 97 -12.92 9.89 -22.47
N ALA A 98 -12.12 9.07 -23.14
CA ALA A 98 -10.72 8.83 -22.79
C ALA A 98 -9.85 10.10 -22.67
N LYS A 99 -9.99 11.07 -23.61
CA LYS A 99 -9.16 12.30 -23.60
C LYS A 99 -9.37 13.17 -22.37
N ASN A 100 -10.54 13.09 -21.73
CA ASN A 100 -10.89 13.90 -20.57
C ASN A 100 -11.06 13.05 -19.29
N THR A 101 -10.38 11.90 -19.23
CA THR A 101 -10.42 11.01 -18.08
C THR A 101 -9.00 10.70 -17.61
N LEU A 102 -8.73 10.99 -16.34
CA LEU A 102 -7.56 10.47 -15.64
C LEU A 102 -7.89 9.06 -15.12
N VAL A 103 -7.13 8.06 -15.57
CA VAL A 103 -7.17 6.70 -15.04
C VAL A 103 -5.93 6.49 -14.18
N ILE A 104 -6.11 6.06 -12.93
CA ILE A 104 -5.03 5.62 -12.04
C ILE A 104 -5.30 4.17 -11.67
N ALA A 105 -4.34 3.30 -11.96
CA ALA A 105 -4.35 1.91 -11.52
C ALA A 105 -3.28 1.72 -10.44
N ALA A 106 -3.69 1.28 -9.26
CA ALA A 106 -2.82 1.07 -8.10
C ALA A 106 -3.32 -0.10 -7.24
N SER A 107 -2.48 -0.57 -6.32
CA SER A 107 -2.86 -1.55 -5.29
C SER A 107 -3.08 -0.85 -3.94
N ASP A 108 -3.74 -1.51 -2.98
CA ASP A 108 -3.94 -0.99 -1.62
C ASP A 108 -2.76 -1.28 -0.68
N HIS A 109 -2.04 -2.39 -0.91
CA HIS A 109 -0.87 -2.80 -0.16
C HIS A 109 0.04 -3.74 -0.96
N GLY A 110 1.24 -4.02 -0.46
CA GLY A 110 2.14 -5.01 -1.06
C GLY A 110 1.59 -6.44 -1.07
N PRO A 111 2.20 -7.37 -1.82
CA PRO A 111 1.61 -8.68 -2.05
C PRO A 111 1.55 -9.53 -0.77
N ALA A 112 0.56 -10.41 -0.68
CA ALA A 112 0.37 -11.28 0.47
C ALA A 112 1.23 -12.54 0.37
N LEU A 113 2.21 -12.71 1.27
CA LEU A 113 3.15 -13.85 1.28
C LEU A 113 2.47 -15.23 1.25
N TYR A 114 1.24 -15.31 1.74
CA TYR A 114 0.44 -16.53 1.83
C TYR A 114 -0.41 -16.85 0.59
N ALA A 115 -0.42 -15.96 -0.41
CA ALA A 115 -1.04 -16.18 -1.71
C ALA A 115 -0.02 -16.77 -2.71
N GLY A 116 -0.49 -17.49 -3.72
CA GLY A 116 0.37 -18.04 -4.76
C GLY A 116 -0.31 -19.18 -5.53
N ARG A 117 0.45 -20.22 -5.89
CA ARG A 117 0.02 -21.28 -6.82
C ARG A 117 -1.22 -22.07 -6.36
N LYS A 118 -1.57 -22.03 -5.07
CA LYS A 118 -2.64 -22.86 -4.49
C LYS A 118 -3.80 -21.99 -4.02
N ARG A 119 -5.04 -22.48 -4.25
CA ARG A 119 -6.28 -21.80 -3.82
C ARG A 119 -6.37 -21.61 -2.31
N LYS A 120 -5.83 -22.56 -1.54
CA LYS A 120 -5.74 -22.49 -0.07
C LYS A 120 -4.54 -21.65 0.33
N ALA A 121 -4.70 -20.67 1.22
CA ALA A 121 -3.58 -19.88 1.74
C ALA A 121 -2.71 -20.72 2.67
N THR A 122 -1.41 -20.71 2.38
CA THR A 122 -0.39 -21.39 3.19
C THR A 122 0.83 -20.49 3.31
N TYR A 123 1.67 -20.71 4.31
CA TYR A 123 2.88 -19.92 4.50
C TYR A 123 3.75 -19.90 3.22
N ALA A 124 4.30 -18.71 2.91
CA ALA A 124 5.34 -18.50 1.91
C ALA A 124 5.05 -19.00 0.48
N GLN A 125 3.80 -19.02 0.03
CA GLN A 125 3.50 -19.41 -1.35
C GLN A 125 4.10 -18.49 -2.40
N LEU A 126 4.21 -17.18 -2.15
CA LEU A 126 4.90 -16.28 -3.08
C LEU A 126 6.38 -16.62 -3.24
N LYS A 127 7.03 -17.20 -2.21
CA LYS A 127 8.42 -17.68 -2.33
C LYS A 127 8.56 -18.81 -3.35
N GLU A 128 7.50 -19.58 -3.59
CA GLU A 128 7.50 -20.57 -4.67
C GLU A 128 7.48 -19.90 -6.04
N LEU A 129 6.76 -18.78 -6.22
CA LEU A 129 6.77 -18.01 -7.47
C LEU A 129 8.14 -17.35 -7.72
N GLU A 130 8.84 -16.95 -6.66
CA GLU A 130 10.19 -16.38 -6.78
C GLU A 130 11.22 -17.39 -7.33
N LYS A 131 11.05 -18.69 -7.03
CA LYS A 131 11.89 -19.76 -7.61
C LYS A 131 11.73 -19.85 -9.13
N ASP A 132 10.58 -19.40 -9.65
CA ASP A 132 10.26 -19.32 -11.07
C ASP A 132 10.61 -17.95 -11.68
N GLY A 133 11.33 -17.11 -10.93
CA GLY A 133 11.74 -15.77 -11.38
C GLY A 133 10.65 -14.70 -11.27
N HIS A 134 9.51 -14.99 -10.62
CA HIS A 134 8.45 -14.00 -10.39
C HIS A 134 8.54 -13.39 -8.98
N TYR A 135 9.05 -12.15 -8.91
CA TYR A 135 9.23 -11.40 -7.67
C TYR A 135 8.10 -10.38 -7.48
N SER A 136 7.00 -10.78 -6.82
CA SER A 136 5.81 -9.92 -6.70
C SER A 136 6.05 -8.62 -5.90
N SER A 137 7.01 -8.61 -4.97
CA SER A 137 7.45 -7.40 -4.25
C SER A 137 8.65 -6.72 -4.92
N GLY A 138 9.04 -7.14 -6.13
CA GLY A 138 10.24 -6.65 -6.80
C GLY A 138 11.51 -6.83 -5.95
N PRO A 139 12.44 -5.85 -5.95
CA PRO A 139 13.65 -5.90 -5.13
C PRO A 139 13.39 -5.55 -3.65
N TYR A 140 12.14 -5.23 -3.28
CA TYR A 140 11.79 -4.72 -1.97
C TYR A 140 11.60 -5.83 -0.95
N ARG A 141 12.02 -5.54 0.28
CA ARG A 141 11.93 -6.48 1.39
C ARG A 141 10.52 -6.56 1.94
N GLY A 142 10.12 -7.75 2.36
CA GLY A 142 8.84 -7.97 3.04
C GLY A 142 7.63 -7.96 2.10
N TYR A 143 6.47 -8.11 2.72
CA TYR A 143 5.17 -8.36 2.11
C TYR A 143 4.09 -7.65 2.95
N LYS A 144 2.82 -7.80 2.54
CA LYS A 144 1.64 -7.38 3.31
C LYS A 144 1.85 -7.55 4.82
N PHE A 145 1.42 -6.54 5.59
CA PHE A 145 1.55 -6.37 7.05
C PHE A 145 2.88 -5.83 7.58
N SER A 146 4.00 -6.05 6.91
CA SER A 146 5.30 -5.58 7.44
C SER A 146 5.52 -4.09 7.25
N VAL A 147 6.44 -3.53 8.02
CA VAL A 147 6.91 -2.14 7.85
C VAL A 147 7.90 -1.94 6.68
N TYR A 148 8.29 -3.02 6.00
CA TYR A 148 9.28 -2.99 4.92
C TYR A 148 8.67 -2.53 3.58
N GLU A 149 9.50 -2.16 2.62
CA GLU A 149 9.09 -1.57 1.33
C GLU A 149 8.13 -2.46 0.56
N GLY A 150 8.36 -3.77 0.53
CA GLY A 150 7.48 -4.74 -0.12
C GLY A 150 6.11 -4.89 0.56
N GLY A 151 5.89 -4.25 1.70
CA GLY A 151 4.58 -4.16 2.37
C GLY A 151 3.69 -3.00 1.89
N PHE A 152 4.27 -1.91 1.36
CA PHE A 152 3.51 -0.70 0.98
C PHE A 152 3.92 -0.06 -0.35
N ARG A 153 5.10 -0.37 -0.89
CA ARG A 153 5.50 0.08 -2.21
C ARG A 153 4.72 -0.73 -3.24
N ILE A 154 3.76 -0.07 -3.87
CA ILE A 154 2.77 -0.65 -4.76
C ILE A 154 3.01 -0.19 -6.21
N PRO A 155 2.53 -0.95 -7.21
CA PRO A 155 2.41 -0.41 -8.55
C PRO A 155 1.46 0.79 -8.55
N CYS A 156 1.79 1.82 -9.33
CA CYS A 156 0.92 2.98 -9.59
C CYS A 156 1.18 3.45 -11.03
N VAL A 157 0.17 3.36 -11.88
CA VAL A 157 0.24 3.79 -13.28
C VAL A 157 -0.88 4.79 -13.54
N ALA A 158 -0.55 5.91 -14.18
CA ALA A 158 -1.51 6.94 -14.55
C ALA A 158 -1.59 7.08 -16.09
N ARG A 159 -2.81 7.24 -16.60
CA ARG A 159 -3.09 7.55 -18.02
C ARG A 159 -4.07 8.71 -18.08
N TRP A 160 -3.68 9.78 -18.76
CA TRP A 160 -4.56 10.89 -19.12
C TRP A 160 -4.10 11.49 -20.46
N PRO A 161 -4.69 11.07 -21.59
CA PRO A 161 -4.24 11.50 -22.91
C PRO A 161 -4.23 13.02 -23.06
N GLY A 162 -3.09 13.57 -23.49
CA GLY A 162 -2.90 15.03 -23.65
C GLY A 162 -2.50 15.77 -22.37
N VAL A 163 -2.48 15.10 -21.21
CA VAL A 163 -2.00 15.66 -19.93
C VAL A 163 -0.78 14.90 -19.42
N VAL A 164 -0.84 13.57 -19.39
CA VAL A 164 0.26 12.68 -19.02
C VAL A 164 0.97 12.21 -20.28
N ALA A 165 2.27 12.45 -20.37
CA ALA A 165 3.10 11.95 -21.46
C ALA A 165 3.19 10.41 -21.42
N PRO A 166 2.95 9.71 -22.54
CA PRO A 166 3.01 8.25 -22.57
C PRO A 166 4.45 7.74 -22.39
N GLY A 167 4.62 6.62 -21.71
CA GLY A 167 5.92 5.94 -21.54
C GLY A 167 6.89 6.61 -20.58
N GLY A 168 6.47 7.66 -19.85
CA GLY A 168 7.27 8.30 -18.83
C GLY A 168 7.32 7.52 -17.50
N SER A 169 8.27 7.89 -16.64
CA SER A 169 8.38 7.43 -15.26
C SER A 169 8.61 8.62 -14.32
N CYS A 170 8.28 8.46 -13.05
CA CYS A 170 8.48 9.47 -12.01
C CYS A 170 8.84 8.78 -10.69
N ASP A 171 10.00 9.14 -10.12
CA ASP A 171 10.50 8.57 -8.86
C ASP A 171 10.10 9.40 -7.63
N ALA A 172 9.30 10.46 -7.81
CA ALA A 172 8.81 11.28 -6.72
C ALA A 172 7.97 10.48 -5.74
N LEU A 173 8.12 10.78 -4.45
CA LEU A 173 7.31 10.17 -3.41
C LEU A 173 5.87 10.68 -3.50
N ILE A 174 4.92 9.76 -3.64
CA ILE A 174 3.48 10.02 -3.52
C ILE A 174 2.86 8.98 -2.57
N GLY A 175 1.71 9.27 -1.99
CA GLY A 175 0.89 8.31 -1.25
C GLY A 175 -0.53 8.22 -1.80
N LEU A 176 -1.23 7.12 -1.58
CA LEU A 176 -2.63 6.99 -2.02
C LEU A 176 -3.54 8.07 -1.42
N GLN A 177 -3.23 8.57 -0.22
CA GLN A 177 -3.97 9.67 0.39
C GLN A 177 -3.90 10.98 -0.43
N ASP A 178 -2.92 11.12 -1.33
CA ASP A 178 -2.76 12.30 -2.20
C ASP A 178 -3.80 12.38 -3.32
N LEU A 179 -4.52 11.28 -3.58
CA LEU A 179 -5.60 11.26 -4.56
C LEU A 179 -6.67 12.30 -4.25
N LEU A 180 -6.93 12.60 -2.97
CA LEU A 180 -7.96 13.56 -2.58
C LEU A 180 -7.58 15.00 -2.96
N ALA A 181 -6.40 15.49 -2.55
CA ALA A 181 -5.92 16.81 -2.94
C ALA A 181 -5.67 16.93 -4.45
N THR A 182 -5.17 15.86 -5.09
CA THR A 182 -5.00 15.83 -6.55
C THR A 182 -6.34 15.95 -7.27
N SER A 183 -7.37 15.23 -6.82
CA SER A 183 -8.73 15.32 -7.40
C SER A 183 -9.36 16.70 -7.14
N ALA A 184 -9.12 17.28 -5.96
CA ALA A 184 -9.57 18.64 -5.64
C ALA A 184 -8.94 19.67 -6.58
N GLU A 185 -7.63 19.59 -6.85
CA GLU A 185 -6.95 20.47 -7.81
C GLU A 185 -7.48 20.29 -9.24
N ILE A 186 -7.68 19.04 -9.68
CA ILE A 186 -8.24 18.73 -11.02
C ILE A 186 -9.63 19.35 -11.21
N THR A 187 -10.47 19.29 -10.17
CA THR A 187 -11.86 19.77 -10.20
C THR A 187 -12.00 21.26 -9.85
N GLY A 188 -10.93 21.92 -9.42
CA GLY A 188 -10.96 23.28 -8.88
C GLY A 188 -11.64 23.40 -7.52
N THR A 189 -11.86 22.28 -6.82
CA THR A 189 -12.46 22.26 -5.47
C THR A 189 -11.46 22.78 -4.45
N LYS A 190 -11.89 23.72 -3.60
CA LYS A 190 -11.07 24.24 -2.48
C LYS A 190 -11.33 23.43 -1.22
N LEU A 191 -10.31 22.71 -0.74
CA LEU A 191 -10.34 22.02 0.55
C LEU A 191 -10.13 23.02 1.69
N LYS A 192 -10.88 22.85 2.79
CA LYS A 192 -10.62 23.53 4.06
C LYS A 192 -9.36 22.96 4.71
N ALA A 193 -8.81 23.68 5.69
CA ALA A 193 -7.55 23.28 6.32
C ALA A 193 -7.62 21.94 7.06
N GLU A 194 -8.82 21.59 7.57
CA GLU A 194 -9.15 20.38 8.30
C GLU A 194 -9.51 19.21 7.38
N GLU A 195 -9.77 19.49 6.10
CA GLU A 195 -10.11 18.48 5.11
C GLU A 195 -8.83 17.92 4.50
N ALA A 196 -8.66 16.60 4.56
CA ALA A 196 -7.49 15.90 4.00
C ALA A 196 -6.13 16.46 4.48
N PRO A 197 -5.90 16.62 5.80
CA PRO A 197 -4.73 17.33 6.32
C PRO A 197 -3.39 16.69 5.94
N ASP A 198 -3.38 15.44 5.52
CA ASP A 198 -2.19 14.71 5.08
C ASP A 198 -2.06 14.54 3.56
N SER A 199 -2.97 15.12 2.77
CA SER A 199 -3.03 14.99 1.32
C SER A 199 -2.37 16.18 0.63
N VAL A 200 -1.46 15.92 -0.31
CA VAL A 200 -0.89 16.94 -1.21
C VAL A 200 -1.15 16.57 -2.65
N SER A 201 -1.35 17.55 -3.53
CA SER A 201 -1.59 17.25 -4.94
C SER A 201 -0.29 16.85 -5.65
N PHE A 202 -0.36 15.79 -6.46
CA PHE A 202 0.68 15.43 -7.42
C PHE A 202 0.30 15.74 -8.87
N LEU A 203 -0.74 16.57 -9.11
CA LEU A 203 -1.11 17.00 -10.47
C LEU A 203 0.07 17.62 -11.26
N PRO A 204 0.98 18.42 -10.66
CA PRO A 204 2.17 18.89 -11.38
C PRO A 204 3.02 17.75 -11.94
N LEU A 205 3.18 16.65 -11.19
CA LEU A 205 3.95 15.48 -11.61
C LEU A 205 3.28 14.69 -12.74
N LEU A 206 1.94 14.74 -12.84
CA LEU A 206 1.21 14.16 -13.97
C LEU A 206 1.48 14.92 -15.27
N ARG A 207 1.68 16.24 -15.21
CA ARG A 207 1.94 17.11 -16.37
C ARG A 207 3.41 17.12 -16.76
N ASP A 208 4.29 17.11 -15.76
CA ASP A 208 5.73 17.11 -15.94
C ASP A 208 6.38 16.21 -14.86
N PRO A 209 6.91 15.02 -15.21
CA PRO A 209 7.54 14.13 -14.25
C PRO A 209 8.82 14.72 -13.61
N ALA A 210 9.39 15.78 -14.18
CA ALA A 210 10.53 16.51 -13.60
C ALA A 210 10.11 17.63 -12.64
N ALA A 211 8.81 17.88 -12.47
CA ALA A 211 8.32 18.89 -11.54
C ALA A 211 8.74 18.56 -10.10
N LYS A 212 8.87 19.60 -9.27
CA LYS A 212 9.18 19.42 -7.85
C LYS A 212 8.03 18.68 -7.16
N SER A 213 8.34 17.59 -6.47
CA SER A 213 7.39 16.89 -5.61
C SER A 213 6.83 17.82 -4.52
N THR A 214 5.54 17.68 -4.23
CA THR A 214 4.87 18.34 -3.11
C THR A 214 4.98 17.52 -1.81
N ARG A 215 5.50 16.30 -1.89
CA ARG A 215 5.68 15.38 -0.76
C ARG A 215 7.15 15.02 -0.58
N ASP A 216 7.66 15.36 0.61
CA ASP A 216 9.02 15.00 1.05
C ASP A 216 9.04 13.87 2.10
N THR A 217 7.87 13.60 2.72
CA THR A 217 7.75 12.65 3.82
C THR A 217 6.46 11.84 3.75
N LEU A 218 6.50 10.64 4.30
CA LEU A 218 5.32 9.77 4.40
C LEU A 218 5.40 8.91 5.67
N ILE A 219 4.33 8.91 6.47
CA ILE A 219 4.16 7.93 7.55
C ILE A 219 3.39 6.75 6.96
N VAL A 220 3.96 5.55 7.08
CA VAL A 220 3.32 4.29 6.65
C VAL A 220 3.03 3.41 7.87
N GLN A 221 1.87 2.78 7.88
CA GLN A 221 1.39 1.96 8.98
C GLN A 221 1.29 0.50 8.53
N GLY A 222 2.15 -0.36 9.10
CA GLY A 222 2.03 -1.82 8.99
C GLY A 222 0.91 -2.34 9.88
N ALA A 223 0.89 -3.65 10.13
CA ALA A 223 -0.18 -4.23 10.95
C ALA A 223 -0.22 -3.59 12.36
N PRO A 224 0.82 -3.73 13.21
CA PRO A 224 0.94 -2.88 14.39
C PRO A 224 1.97 -1.75 14.23
N ALA A 225 3.17 -1.99 13.69
CA ALA A 225 4.25 -1.00 13.70
C ALA A 225 4.16 0.01 12.54
N MET A 226 4.81 1.16 12.70
CA MET A 226 4.90 2.21 11.68
C MET A 226 6.32 2.33 11.12
N ALA A 227 6.44 2.93 9.94
CA ALA A 227 7.69 3.47 9.41
C ALA A 227 7.47 4.89 8.87
N PHE A 228 8.57 5.60 8.68
CA PHE A 228 8.58 6.99 8.23
C PHE A 228 9.60 7.18 7.12
N HIS A 229 9.14 7.69 5.99
CA HIS A 229 9.97 8.10 4.87
C HIS A 229 10.27 9.59 4.96
N SER A 230 11.52 9.97 4.68
CA SER A 230 11.94 11.35 4.52
C SER A 230 13.11 11.41 3.54
N GLY A 231 12.84 11.88 2.31
CA GLY A 231 13.79 11.79 1.20
C GLY A 231 14.31 10.35 1.01
N PRO A 232 15.63 10.12 0.93
CA PRO A 232 16.19 8.78 0.73
C PRO A 232 16.16 7.90 1.99
N TRP A 233 15.75 8.45 3.14
CA TRP A 233 15.79 7.75 4.41
C TRP A 233 14.45 7.13 4.76
N LYS A 234 14.51 5.93 5.33
CA LYS A 234 13.38 5.27 5.96
C LYS A 234 13.71 4.88 7.39
N LEU A 235 12.85 5.25 8.32
CA LEU A 235 12.93 4.89 9.74
C LEU A 235 11.78 3.95 10.10
N ALA A 236 12.06 2.69 10.36
CA ALA A 236 11.08 1.76 10.91
C ALA A 236 11.05 1.85 12.44
N LEU A 237 9.86 2.07 13.01
CA LEU A 237 9.63 2.24 14.44
C LEU A 237 9.44 0.90 15.16
N CYS A 238 10.30 -0.07 14.84
CA CYS A 238 10.42 -1.37 15.50
C CYS A 238 11.74 -2.07 15.09
N PRO A 239 12.20 -3.09 15.85
CA PRO A 239 13.47 -3.78 15.59
C PRO A 239 13.41 -4.88 14.50
N GLY A 240 12.27 -5.10 13.85
CA GLY A 240 12.07 -6.19 12.88
C GLY A 240 11.00 -5.91 11.85
N SER A 241 10.29 -6.95 11.39
CA SER A 241 9.22 -6.77 10.38
C SER A 241 8.02 -5.97 10.87
N GLY A 242 7.90 -5.77 12.17
CA GLY A 242 6.83 -4.98 12.76
C GLY A 242 5.48 -5.67 12.73
N CYS A 243 5.40 -6.96 12.40
CA CYS A 243 4.16 -7.75 12.43
C CYS A 243 4.40 -9.16 13.00
N GLY A 244 3.40 -9.70 13.70
CA GLY A 244 3.38 -11.09 14.15
C GLY A 244 2.61 -12.02 13.20
N GLY A 245 2.64 -13.32 13.48
CA GLY A 245 1.69 -14.30 12.91
C GLY A 245 2.27 -15.34 11.95
N ARG A 246 1.42 -16.36 11.67
CA ARG A 246 1.69 -17.59 10.88
C ARG A 246 2.07 -17.35 9.41
N TYR A 247 1.85 -16.14 8.89
CA TYR A 247 2.15 -15.77 7.50
C TYR A 247 3.36 -14.83 7.40
N GLY A 248 4.26 -14.92 8.39
CA GLY A 248 5.15 -13.86 8.85
C GLY A 248 6.28 -13.43 7.93
N ASN A 249 6.41 -12.12 7.84
CA ASN A 249 7.60 -11.40 7.40
C ASN A 249 8.75 -11.59 8.40
N SER A 250 9.99 -11.58 7.91
CA SER A 250 11.19 -11.87 8.72
C SER A 250 12.06 -10.64 9.01
N PRO A 251 12.63 -10.50 10.23
CA PRO A 251 12.41 -11.38 11.39
C PRO A 251 11.01 -11.20 12.00
N PRO A 252 10.41 -12.25 12.58
CA PRO A 252 9.16 -12.15 13.34
C PRO A 252 9.26 -11.12 14.47
N GLN A 253 8.16 -10.42 14.75
CA GLN A 253 8.14 -9.34 15.74
C GLN A 253 8.70 -9.76 17.11
N GLU A 254 8.23 -10.87 17.69
CA GLU A 254 8.67 -11.28 19.03
C GLU A 254 10.16 -11.60 19.10
N GLU A 255 10.69 -12.30 18.10
CA GLU A 255 12.12 -12.64 18.01
C GLU A 255 12.97 -11.39 17.88
N ALA A 256 12.55 -10.44 17.03
CA ALA A 256 13.22 -9.17 16.86
C ALA A 256 13.27 -8.35 18.15
N TRP A 257 12.16 -8.31 18.90
CA TRP A 257 12.11 -7.61 20.20
C TRP A 257 12.99 -8.29 21.26
N LYS A 258 13.01 -9.63 21.34
CA LYS A 258 13.91 -10.36 22.25
C LYS A 258 15.38 -10.06 21.93
N LYS A 259 15.76 -10.08 20.65
CA LYS A 259 17.12 -9.74 20.20
C LYS A 259 17.48 -8.30 20.51
N ALA A 260 16.55 -7.36 20.33
CA ALA A 260 16.76 -5.95 20.65
C ALA A 260 16.96 -5.74 22.17
N LEU A 261 16.16 -6.38 23.02
CA LEU A 261 16.33 -6.32 24.48
C LEU A 261 17.68 -6.88 24.93
N ALA A 262 18.08 -8.04 24.38
CA ALA A 262 19.38 -8.64 24.69
C ALA A 262 20.53 -7.71 24.30
N ALA A 263 20.47 -7.09 23.11
CA ALA A 263 21.47 -6.12 22.66
C ALA A 263 21.47 -4.82 23.47
N TYR A 264 20.32 -4.41 24.00
CA TYR A 264 20.20 -3.23 24.86
C TYR A 264 20.69 -3.46 26.29
N GLY A 265 20.68 -4.72 26.76
CA GLY A 265 21.24 -5.14 28.05
C GLY A 265 20.37 -4.85 29.28
N LYS A 266 19.17 -4.27 29.10
CA LYS A 266 18.20 -4.01 30.18
C LYS A 266 16.78 -3.86 29.66
N THR A 267 15.80 -3.88 30.57
CA THR A 267 14.43 -3.48 30.26
C THR A 267 14.36 -1.95 30.05
N PRO A 268 13.77 -1.45 28.94
CA PRO A 268 13.56 -0.02 28.73
C PRO A 268 12.70 0.59 29.84
N SER A 269 13.16 1.70 30.44
CA SER A 269 12.42 2.34 31.53
C SER A 269 11.23 3.18 31.05
N ASN A 270 11.25 3.60 29.78
CA ASN A 270 10.24 4.44 29.17
C ASN A 270 10.26 4.35 27.65
N ARG A 271 9.24 4.90 26.98
CA ARG A 271 9.12 4.87 25.51
C ARG A 271 10.19 5.69 24.78
N LYS A 272 10.80 6.70 25.41
CA LYS A 272 11.85 7.51 24.78
C LYS A 272 13.09 6.67 24.49
N GLU A 273 13.37 5.67 25.34
CA GLU A 273 14.47 4.73 25.11
C GLU A 273 14.29 3.86 23.86
N LEU A 274 13.06 3.74 23.34
CA LEU A 274 12.77 3.01 22.10
C LEU A 274 13.11 3.83 20.84
N GLU A 275 13.32 5.14 20.93
CA GLU A 275 13.61 6.03 19.79
C GLU A 275 15.07 5.95 19.30
N ARG A 276 15.72 4.79 19.47
CA ARG A 276 17.12 4.56 19.11
C ARG A 276 17.39 3.08 18.85
N ALA A 277 18.54 2.79 18.26
CA ALA A 277 19.03 1.42 18.18
C ALA A 277 19.12 0.82 19.60
N PRO A 278 18.79 -0.47 19.79
CA PRO A 278 18.44 -1.46 18.75
C PRO A 278 16.93 -1.54 18.41
N PHE A 279 16.09 -0.63 18.93
CA PHE A 279 14.62 -0.71 18.83
C PHE A 279 14.01 -0.11 17.55
N VAL A 280 14.81 0.61 16.76
CA VAL A 280 14.43 1.13 15.44
C VAL A 280 15.38 0.63 14.36
N GLN A 281 14.93 0.72 13.11
CA GLN A 281 15.77 0.46 11.95
C GLN A 281 15.83 1.68 11.05
N LEU A 282 17.00 2.01 10.54
CA LEU A 282 17.21 3.12 9.61
C LEU A 282 17.81 2.58 8.31
N PHE A 283 17.23 2.95 7.17
CA PHE A 283 17.67 2.50 5.85
C PHE A 283 17.84 3.67 4.88
N ARG A 284 18.69 3.46 3.87
CA ARG A 284 18.92 4.37 2.73
C ARG A 284 18.35 3.75 1.46
N LEU A 285 17.12 4.10 1.09
CA LEU A 285 16.40 3.42 0.01
C LEU A 285 16.98 3.68 -1.39
N ASP A 286 17.69 4.80 -1.57
CA ASP A 286 18.40 5.12 -2.80
C ASP A 286 19.61 4.20 -3.06
N ARG A 287 20.10 3.51 -2.02
CA ARG A 287 21.29 2.63 -2.08
C ARG A 287 20.98 1.18 -1.68
N ASP A 288 19.97 0.99 -0.85
CA ASP A 288 19.56 -0.26 -0.24
C ASP A 288 18.03 -0.38 -0.29
N PRO A 289 17.43 -0.52 -1.49
CA PRO A 289 15.97 -0.70 -1.63
C PRO A 289 15.48 -2.01 -1.00
N GLY A 290 16.38 -2.98 -0.77
CA GLY A 290 16.12 -4.23 -0.08
C GLY A 290 16.20 -4.15 1.44
N GLU A 291 16.45 -2.96 2.02
CA GLU A 291 16.49 -2.74 3.47
C GLU A 291 17.36 -3.79 4.20
N THR A 292 18.53 -4.07 3.63
CA THR A 292 19.43 -5.14 4.04
C THR A 292 20.35 -4.73 5.19
N LYS A 293 20.71 -3.44 5.29
CA LYS A 293 21.62 -2.92 6.33
C LYS A 293 20.93 -1.88 7.21
N ASN A 294 20.70 -2.24 8.48
CA ASN A 294 20.21 -1.28 9.48
C ASN A 294 21.34 -0.31 9.89
N LEU A 295 21.15 0.98 9.62
CA LEU A 295 22.07 2.08 9.87
C LEU A 295 21.79 2.84 11.19
N ALA A 296 20.80 2.42 11.98
CA ALA A 296 20.33 3.20 13.13
C ALA A 296 21.38 3.38 14.23
N ALA A 297 22.26 2.39 14.43
CA ALA A 297 23.35 2.46 15.41
C ALA A 297 24.49 3.36 14.93
N ASP A 298 24.76 3.35 13.62
CA ASP A 298 25.84 4.11 12.98
C ASP A 298 25.48 5.59 12.78
N HIS A 299 24.17 5.92 12.75
CA HIS A 299 23.66 7.27 12.48
C HIS A 299 22.61 7.75 13.51
N PRO A 300 22.93 7.81 14.81
CA PRO A 300 21.98 8.17 15.87
C PRO A 300 21.47 9.62 15.76
N GLU A 301 22.27 10.54 15.21
CA GLU A 301 21.87 11.91 14.91
C GLU A 301 20.77 11.96 13.84
N LYS A 302 20.85 11.11 12.81
CA LYS A 302 19.82 11.03 11.77
C LYS A 302 18.52 10.46 12.32
N VAL A 303 18.60 9.43 13.17
CA VAL A 303 17.42 8.90 13.87
C VAL A 303 16.73 10.01 14.69
N ARG A 304 17.49 10.79 15.48
CA ARG A 304 16.95 11.92 16.25
C ARG A 304 16.34 13.01 15.37
N GLU A 305 16.96 13.32 14.23
CA GLU A 305 16.44 14.27 13.25
C GLU A 305 15.06 13.83 12.73
N LEU A 306 14.93 12.57 12.31
CA LEU A 306 13.67 12.03 11.79
C LEU A 306 12.56 12.01 12.85
N PHE A 307 12.88 11.66 14.10
CA PHE A 307 11.91 11.79 15.20
C PHE A 307 11.46 13.23 15.44
N LYS A 308 12.33 14.24 15.25
CA LYS A 308 11.91 15.65 15.34
C LYS A 308 10.89 15.99 14.25
N VAL A 309 11.10 15.49 13.03
CA VAL A 309 10.16 15.70 11.91
C VAL A 309 8.81 15.03 12.20
N ILE A 310 8.81 13.76 12.59
CA ILE A 310 7.59 13.02 12.93
C ILE A 310 6.81 13.74 14.05
N ASN A 311 7.49 14.12 15.14
CA ASN A 311 6.86 14.81 16.27
C ASN A 311 6.31 16.18 15.89
N LYS A 312 6.97 16.91 14.96
CA LYS A 312 6.44 18.17 14.42
C LYS A 312 5.13 17.92 13.67
N GLN A 313 5.06 16.90 12.82
CA GLN A 313 3.84 16.55 12.08
C GLN A 313 2.69 16.14 13.01
N ILE A 314 2.99 15.29 14.00
CA ILE A 314 2.01 14.89 15.03
C ILE A 314 1.50 16.10 15.82
N THR A 315 2.39 17.01 16.21
CA THR A 315 2.00 18.21 16.98
C THR A 315 1.14 19.15 16.13
N ALA A 316 1.44 19.26 14.84
CA ALA A 316 0.66 20.03 13.88
C ALA A 316 -0.69 19.39 13.51
N GLY A 317 -0.87 18.09 13.83
CA GLY A 317 -2.03 17.29 13.41
C GLY A 317 -2.07 17.01 11.91
N ARG A 318 -0.95 17.25 11.20
CA ARG A 318 -0.85 17.17 9.75
C ARG A 318 0.58 16.98 9.29
N SER A 319 0.74 16.31 8.14
CA SER A 319 2.02 16.19 7.44
C SER A 319 2.22 17.24 6.34
N THR A 320 1.23 18.11 6.11
CA THR A 320 1.26 19.17 5.07
C THR A 320 1.46 20.58 5.65
N PRO A 321 1.88 21.57 4.84
CA PRO A 321 1.85 22.97 5.24
C PRO A 321 0.41 23.43 5.55
N GLY A 322 0.25 24.26 6.58
CA GLY A 322 -1.06 24.81 6.94
C GLY A 322 -1.16 25.12 8.44
N PRO A 323 -2.31 25.66 8.89
CA PRO A 323 -2.56 25.82 10.31
C PRO A 323 -2.64 24.46 10.99
N ARG A 324 -2.37 24.45 12.29
CA ARG A 324 -2.52 23.27 13.14
C ARG A 324 -3.96 22.78 13.11
N VAL A 325 -4.15 21.48 13.01
CA VAL A 325 -5.45 20.80 13.15
C VAL A 325 -5.39 19.84 14.34
N ALA A 326 -6.55 19.46 14.87
CA ALA A 326 -6.61 18.49 15.95
C ALA A 326 -6.34 17.07 15.41
N ASN A 327 -5.59 16.27 16.16
CA ASN A 327 -5.52 14.82 15.90
C ASN A 327 -6.85 14.16 16.28
N ASP A 328 -7.15 13.02 15.65
CA ASP A 328 -8.30 12.17 15.96
C ASP A 328 -8.19 11.47 17.34
N ARG A 329 -7.00 11.52 17.95
CA ARG A 329 -6.70 10.93 19.27
C ARG A 329 -5.93 11.90 20.12
N GLU A 330 -6.22 11.90 21.42
CA GLU A 330 -5.50 12.70 22.42
C GLU A 330 -4.01 12.32 22.49
N ARG A 331 -3.69 11.04 22.31
CA ARG A 331 -2.31 10.53 22.33
C ARG A 331 -2.00 9.71 21.09
N ILE A 332 -0.97 10.14 20.37
CA ILE A 332 -0.40 9.38 19.26
C ILE A 332 0.77 8.54 19.78
N ASP A 333 0.58 7.22 19.79
CA ASP A 333 1.64 6.28 20.11
C ASP A 333 2.41 5.89 18.86
N LEU A 334 3.71 6.23 18.83
CA LEU A 334 4.64 5.92 17.76
C LEU A 334 5.09 4.45 17.74
N PHE A 335 5.10 3.79 18.91
CA PHE A 335 5.52 2.40 19.03
C PHE A 335 4.32 1.54 19.42
N ARG A 336 3.61 1.09 18.40
CA ARG A 336 2.39 0.27 18.53
C ARG A 336 2.72 -1.23 18.48
N GLY A 337 1.90 -2.02 19.18
CA GLY A 337 2.01 -3.47 19.24
C GLY A 337 3.34 -3.98 19.80
N ILE A 338 3.93 -3.27 20.76
CA ILE A 338 5.09 -3.74 21.51
C ILE A 338 4.67 -5.01 22.29
N PRO A 339 5.43 -6.13 22.19
CA PRO A 339 5.15 -7.33 22.96
C PRO A 339 5.16 -7.06 24.48
N ARG A 340 4.25 -7.69 25.22
CA ARG A 340 4.07 -7.44 26.67
C ARG A 340 5.33 -7.71 27.49
N PHE A 341 6.21 -8.61 27.06
CA PHE A 341 7.46 -8.92 27.76
C PHE A 341 8.50 -7.79 27.73
N VAL A 342 8.34 -6.78 26.86
CA VAL A 342 9.30 -5.67 26.74
C VAL A 342 9.29 -4.76 27.97
N TRP A 343 8.19 -4.75 28.73
CA TRP A 343 8.00 -3.90 29.91
C TRP A 343 8.09 -4.66 31.23
N ARG A 344 8.46 -5.95 31.18
CA ARG A 344 8.64 -6.80 32.34
C ARG A 344 10.12 -6.88 32.71
#